data_AF-A0A959UWV1-F1
#
_entry.id   AF-A0A959UWV1-F1
#
_cell.length_a   1.000
_cell.length_b   1.000
_cell.length_c   1.000
_cell.angle_alpha   90.00
_cell.angle_beta   90.00
_cell.angle_gamma   90.00
#
_symmetry.space_group_name_H-M   'P 1'
#
loop_
_entity.id
_entity.type
_entity.pdbx_description
1 polymer ?
#
loop_
_entity_poly.entity_id
_entity_poly.type
_entity_poly.pdbx_seq_one_letter_code
_entity_poly.pdbx_strand_id
1 'polypeptide(L)'
;TVTNELKKRGELEVVGGPFYISQLTNKVASSANVQYHARIISQKHILRELIRISAETNRDAYDDTTDVFDLLDKTEQDLYAITSGNLKRNYEPMSDLIQDAIA
;
A
#
# COMPACT_ATOMS: atom_id res chain seq x y z
N THR A 1 8.46 11.88 20.03
CA THR A 1 9.24 10.97 19.16
C THR A 1 8.47 9.68 18.96
N VAL A 2 8.72 8.95 17.87
CA VAL A 2 8.01 7.69 17.53
C VAL A 2 8.08 6.67 18.67
N THR A 3 9.24 6.56 19.33
CA THR A 3 9.44 5.70 20.52
C THR A 3 8.53 6.09 21.69
N ASN A 4 8.40 7.38 22.00
CA ASN A 4 7.53 7.84 23.09
C ASN A 4 6.04 7.65 22.77
N GLU A 5 5.64 7.78 21.51
CA GLU A 5 4.26 7.55 21.08
C GLU A 5 3.89 6.06 21.16
N LEU A 6 4.76 5.18 20.66
CA LEU A 6 4.58 3.72 20.78
C LEU A 6 4.57 3.25 22.24
N LYS A 7 5.37 3.91 23.10
CA LYS A 7 5.35 3.64 24.55
C LYS A 7 4.02 4.03 25.19
N LYS A 8 3.44 5.18 24.81
CA LYS A 8 2.12 5.61 25.31
C LYS A 8 0.99 4.67 24.87
N ARG A 9 1.10 4.09 23.68
CA ARG A 9 0.13 3.11 23.15
C ARG A 9 0.33 1.69 23.69
N GLY A 10 1.43 1.43 24.41
CA GLY A 10 1.77 0.09 24.89
C GLY A 10 2.28 -0.87 23.82
N GLU A 11 2.51 -0.40 22.59
CA GLU A 11 2.91 -1.21 21.43
C GLU A 11 4.43 -1.32 21.28
N LEU A 12 5.21 -0.59 22.10
CA LEU A 12 6.67 -0.50 21.95
C LEU A 12 7.37 -1.86 21.97
N GLU A 13 6.94 -2.78 22.85
CA GLU A 13 7.53 -4.12 22.93
C GLU A 13 7.12 -5.01 21.74
N VAL A 14 5.87 -4.86 21.26
CA VAL A 14 5.34 -5.64 20.13
C VAL A 14 6.13 -5.37 18.85
N VAL A 15 6.60 -4.15 18.66
CA VAL A 15 7.40 -3.75 17.50
C VAL A 15 8.90 -4.04 17.65
N GLY A 16 9.34 -4.71 18.72
CA GLY A 16 10.75 -5.08 18.95
C GLY A 16 11.55 -4.08 19.78
N GLY A 17 10.87 -3.14 20.45
CA GLY A 17 11.48 -2.23 21.40
C GLY A 17 12.23 -1.02 20.79
N PRO A 18 12.79 -0.15 21.64
CA PRO A 18 13.46 1.08 21.20
C PRO A 18 14.71 0.80 20.36
N PHE A 19 15.40 -0.33 20.59
CA PHE A 19 16.58 -0.73 19.83
C PHE A 19 16.26 -1.03 18.37
N TYR A 20 15.14 -1.72 18.10
CA TYR A 20 14.71 -2.03 16.73
C TYR A 20 14.40 -0.76 15.92
N ILE A 21 13.76 0.22 16.56
CA ILE A 21 13.47 1.52 15.94
C ILE A 21 14.78 2.24 15.56
N SER A 22 15.76 2.29 16.47
CA SER A 22 17.08 2.86 16.18
C SER A 22 17.83 2.11 15.07
N GLN A 23 17.71 0.78 15.01
CA GLN A 23 18.28 0.00 13.91
C GLN A 23 17.62 0.33 12.56
N LEU A 24 16.31 0.53 12.52
CA LEU A 24 15.59 0.90 11.31
C LEU A 24 16.09 2.26 10.77
N THR A 25 16.26 3.24 11.67
CA THR A 25 16.84 4.55 11.32
C THR A 25 18.25 4.42 10.76
N ASN A 26 19.08 3.52 11.31
CA ASN A 26 20.44 3.30 10.83
C ASN A 26 20.51 2.52 9.50
N LYS A 27 19.55 1.65 9.21
CA LYS A 27 19.50 0.89 7.95
C LYS A 27 19.10 1.75 6.74
N VAL A 28 18.30 2.79 6.96
CA VAL A 28 17.92 3.74 5.92
C VAL A 28 18.96 4.85 5.89
N ALA A 29 20.10 4.58 5.23
CA ALA A 29 21.24 5.50 5.18
C ALA A 29 20.93 6.83 4.46
N SER A 30 19.87 6.87 3.64
CA SER A 30 19.42 8.10 2.97
C SER A 30 17.92 8.09 2.68
N SER A 31 17.26 9.19 3.01
CA SER A 31 15.87 9.45 2.65
C SER A 31 15.65 9.62 1.14
N ALA A 32 16.73 9.79 0.35
CA ALA A 32 16.66 9.98 -1.10
C ALA A 32 16.00 8.78 -1.82
N ASN A 33 16.13 7.57 -1.26
CA ASN A 33 15.54 6.35 -1.83
C ASN A 33 14.18 5.98 -1.21
N VAL A 34 13.60 6.83 -0.35
CA VAL A 34 12.31 6.53 0.32
C VAL A 34 11.21 6.31 -0.72
N GLN A 35 11.17 7.10 -1.78
CA GLN A 35 10.17 6.95 -2.85
C GLN A 35 10.34 5.63 -3.62
N TYR A 36 11.58 5.19 -3.85
CA TYR A 36 11.89 3.90 -4.46
C TYR A 36 11.42 2.73 -3.58
N HIS A 37 11.75 2.75 -2.29
CA HIS A 37 11.33 1.71 -1.35
C HIS A 37 9.80 1.72 -1.12
N ALA A 38 9.18 2.89 -1.03
CA ALA A 38 7.72 3.03 -0.94
C ALA A 38 7.02 2.43 -2.17
N ARG A 39 7.59 2.63 -3.38
CA ARG A 39 7.09 2.02 -4.61
C ARG A 39 7.18 0.50 -4.57
N ILE A 40 8.28 -0.08 -4.09
CA ILE A 40 8.40 -1.53 -3.92
C ILE A 40 7.32 -2.05 -2.96
N ILE A 41 7.10 -1.38 -1.83
CA ILE A 41 6.09 -1.79 -0.84
C ILE A 41 4.69 -1.75 -1.45
N SER A 42 4.35 -0.67 -2.16
CA SER A 42 3.07 -0.54 -2.88
C SER A 42 2.89 -1.65 -3.93
N GLN A 43 3.91 -1.89 -4.76
CA GLN A 43 3.87 -2.99 -5.75
C GLN A 43 3.63 -4.35 -5.09
N LYS A 44 4.32 -4.64 -3.97
CA LYS A 44 4.13 -5.89 -3.23
C LYS A 44 2.75 -5.97 -2.59
N HIS A 45 2.18 -4.86 -2.13
CA HIS A 45 0.81 -4.82 -1.62
C HIS A 45 -0.21 -5.12 -2.73
N ILE A 46 -0.11 -4.47 -3.89
CA ILE A 46 -0.99 -4.73 -5.05
C ILE A 46 -0.96 -6.21 -5.43
N LEU A 47 0.23 -6.82 -5.49
CA LEU A 47 0.36 -8.25 -5.79
C LEU A 47 -0.34 -9.14 -4.76
N ARG A 48 -0.26 -8.80 -3.46
CA ARG A 48 -0.96 -9.55 -2.40
C ARG A 48 -2.48 -9.41 -2.50
N GLU A 49 -2.97 -8.21 -2.78
CA GLU A 49 -4.40 -7.99 -2.95
C GLU A 49 -4.94 -8.70 -4.19
N LEU A 50 -4.19 -8.73 -5.29
CA LEU A 50 -4.58 -9.48 -6.48
C LEU A 50 -4.70 -10.99 -6.21
N ILE A 51 -3.77 -11.54 -5.43
CA ILE A 51 -3.85 -12.95 -4.99
C ILE A 51 -5.09 -13.17 -4.11
N ARG A 52 -5.38 -12.23 -3.20
CA ARG A 52 -6.57 -12.31 -2.32
C ARG A 52 -7.86 -12.34 -3.14
N ILE A 53 -8.05 -11.38 -4.04
CA ILE A 53 -9.25 -11.31 -4.91
C ILE A 53 -9.35 -12.58 -5.74
N SER A 54 -8.26 -13.02 -6.38
CA SER A 54 -8.30 -14.22 -7.20
C SER A 54 -8.71 -15.46 -6.40
N ALA A 55 -8.21 -15.61 -5.17
CA ALA A 55 -8.61 -16.71 -4.29
C ALA A 55 -10.07 -16.60 -3.81
N GLU A 56 -10.59 -15.39 -3.65
CA GLU A 56 -11.98 -15.13 -3.29
C GLU A 56 -12.93 -15.40 -4.45
N THR A 57 -12.70 -14.78 -5.62
CA THR A 57 -13.46 -15.03 -6.85
C THR A 57 -13.45 -16.50 -7.22
N ASN A 58 -12.31 -17.19 -7.08
CA ASN A 58 -12.23 -18.62 -7.38
C ASN A 58 -13.08 -19.46 -6.40
N ARG A 59 -13.15 -19.08 -5.12
CA ARG A 59 -14.01 -19.76 -4.15
C ARG A 59 -15.48 -19.54 -4.49
N ASP A 60 -15.85 -18.29 -4.75
CA ASP A 60 -17.22 -17.89 -5.02
C ASP A 60 -17.71 -18.49 -6.36
N ALA A 61 -16.81 -18.70 -7.33
CA ALA A 61 -17.12 -19.36 -8.60
C ALA A 61 -17.44 -20.87 -8.48
N TYR A 62 -17.05 -21.52 -7.38
CA TYR A 62 -17.45 -22.90 -7.07
C TYR A 62 -18.75 -22.97 -6.27
N ASP A 63 -19.30 -21.84 -5.84
CA ASP A 63 -20.56 -21.79 -5.11
C ASP A 63 -21.74 -21.65 -6.09
N ASP A 64 -22.44 -22.76 -6.32
CA ASP A 64 -23.60 -22.85 -7.23
C ASP A 64 -24.80 -21.98 -6.79
N THR A 65 -24.76 -21.38 -5.60
CA THR A 65 -25.81 -20.48 -5.10
C THR A 65 -25.57 -19.00 -5.45
N THR A 66 -24.38 -18.67 -5.95
CA THR A 66 -24.01 -17.29 -6.28
C THR A 66 -24.43 -16.96 -7.71
N ASP A 67 -25.11 -15.82 -7.90
CA ASP A 67 -25.40 -15.30 -9.24
C ASP A 67 -24.11 -14.85 -9.94
N VAL A 68 -23.94 -15.25 -11.19
CA VAL A 68 -22.72 -14.96 -11.96
C VAL A 68 -22.52 -13.46 -12.19
N PHE A 69 -23.61 -12.68 -12.36
CA PHE A 69 -23.52 -11.23 -12.54
C PHE A 69 -23.10 -10.55 -11.24
N ASP A 70 -23.64 -10.99 -10.09
CA ASP A 70 -23.22 -10.47 -8.78
C ASP A 70 -21.73 -10.76 -8.51
N LEU A 71 -21.24 -11.94 -8.89
CA LEU A 71 -19.82 -12.30 -8.77
C LEU A 71 -18.93 -11.42 -9.67
N LEU A 72 -19.38 -11.13 -10.89
CA LEU A 72 -18.67 -10.23 -11.81
C LEU A 72 -18.58 -8.81 -11.25
N ASP A 73 -19.71 -8.25 -10.80
CA ASP A 73 -19.77 -6.90 -10.23
C ASP A 73 -18.91 -6.77 -8.98
N LYS A 74 -18.96 -7.76 -8.08
CA LYS A 74 -18.11 -7.81 -6.88
C LYS A 74 -16.62 -7.82 -7.25
N THR A 75 -16.23 -8.68 -8.19
CA THR A 75 -14.84 -8.80 -8.62
C THR A 75 -14.33 -7.51 -9.27
N GLU A 76 -15.17 -6.83 -10.06
CA GLU A 76 -14.85 -5.53 -10.65
C GLU A 76 -14.65 -4.45 -9.57
N GLN A 77 -15.55 -4.38 -8.59
CA GLN A 77 -15.47 -3.43 -7.49
C GLN A 77 -14.19 -3.63 -6.67
N ASP A 78 -13.82 -4.87 -6.37
CA ASP A 78 -12.61 -5.19 -5.62
C ASP A 78 -11.33 -4.82 -6.39
N LEU A 79 -11.29 -5.07 -7.70
CA LEU A 79 -10.17 -4.64 -8.55
C LEU A 79 -10.08 -3.11 -8.64
N TYR A 80 -11.21 -2.41 -8.69
CA TYR A 80 -11.26 -0.96 -8.67
C TYR A 80 -10.76 -0.36 -7.35
N ALA A 81 -11.05 -1.01 -6.22
CA ALA A 81 -10.57 -0.58 -4.90
C ALA A 81 -9.03 -0.61 -4.81
N ILE A 82 -8.38 -1.62 -5.38
CA ILE A 82 -6.91 -1.72 -5.41
C ILE A 82 -6.30 -0.58 -6.24
N THR A 83 -6.87 -0.32 -7.41
CA THR A 83 -6.37 0.70 -8.34
C THR A 83 -6.56 2.10 -7.78
N SER A 84 -7.74 2.43 -7.25
CA SER A 84 -8.01 3.76 -6.66
C SER A 84 -7.20 4.05 -5.38
N GLY A 85 -6.92 3.04 -4.55
CA GLY A 85 -6.14 3.20 -3.32
C GLY A 85 -4.63 3.41 -3.55
N ASN A 86 -4.05 2.82 -4.61
CA ASN A 86 -2.61 2.94 -4.91
C ASN A 86 -2.30 4.01 -5.97
N LEU A 87 -3.28 4.40 -6.78
CA LEU A 87 -3.12 5.36 -7.87
C LEU A 87 -3.51 6.78 -7.45
N LYS A 88 -3.04 7.26 -6.29
CA LYS A 88 -2.72 8.70 -6.20
C LYS A 88 -1.46 8.94 -7.04
N ARG A 89 -1.59 8.78 -8.37
CA ARG A 89 -0.64 9.30 -9.34
C ARG A 89 -0.56 10.80 -9.10
N ASN A 90 0.64 11.25 -8.75
CA ASN A 90 1.34 12.41 -9.29
C ASN A 90 0.57 13.15 -10.41
N TYR A 91 -0.52 13.83 -10.08
CA TYR A 91 -0.95 14.98 -10.86
C TYR A 91 -0.11 16.11 -10.30
N GLU A 92 1.11 16.27 -10.82
CA GLU A 92 1.76 17.56 -10.67
C GLU A 92 0.89 18.55 -11.45
N PRO A 93 0.37 19.61 -10.79
CA PRO A 93 -0.38 20.62 -11.48
C PRO A 93 0.51 21.19 -12.60
N MET A 94 -0.09 21.46 -13.75
CA MET A 94 0.62 21.89 -14.95
C MET A 94 1.50 23.14 -14.70
N SER A 95 1.18 23.92 -13.67
CA SER A 95 1.98 25.03 -13.16
C SER A 95 3.41 24.64 -12.78
N ASP A 96 3.58 23.48 -12.13
CA ASP A 96 4.85 23.07 -11.53
C ASP A 96 5.79 22.56 -12.63
N LEU A 97 5.23 21.84 -13.63
CA LEU A 97 5.95 21.40 -14.83
C LEU A 97 6.44 22.57 -15.71
N ILE A 98 5.68 23.66 -15.78
CA ILE A 98 6.08 24.85 -16.56
C ILE A 98 7.23 25.57 -15.85
N GLN A 99 7.25 25.59 -14.53
CA GLN A 99 8.28 26.27 -13.76
C GLN A 99 9.63 25.53 -13.81
N ASP A 100 9.61 24.20 -13.77
CA ASP A 100 10.81 23.37 -13.92
C ASP A 100 11.38 23.35 -15.35
N ALA A 101 10.55 23.55 -16.38
CA ALA A 101 10.99 23.55 -17.78
C ALA A 101 11.61 24.88 -18.25
N ILE A 102 11.43 25.96 -17.50
CA ILE A 102 11.92 27.31 -17.85
C ILE A 102 13.18 27.68 -17.04
N ALA A 103 13.61 26.83 -16.10
CA ALA A 103 14.85 26.98 -15.32
C ALA A 103 16.09 26.45 -16.06
#